data_AF-A0A5R9G807-F1
#
_entry.id   AF-A0A5R9G807-F1
#
_cell.length_a   1.000
_cell.length_b   1.000
_cell.length_c   1.000
_cell.angle_alpha   90.00
_cell.angle_beta   90.00
_cell.angle_gamma   90.00
#
_symmetry.space_group_name_H-M   'P 1'
#
loop_
_entity.id
_entity.type
_entity.pdbx_description
1 polymer ?
#
loop_
_entity_poly.entity_id
_entity_poly.type
_entity_poly.pdbx_seq_one_letter_code
_entity_poly.pdbx_strand_id
1 'polypeptide(L)'
;MANIDVRLSLHADNNLNGRRIVFRRGGIAIRDFDAFRFNDQLSSFRLRNVVNSNDVTMILFADNNFRGATRVYRGNTVVNDLGDFNDQASSLIVVGRRLNDNQVARIISTRRPPLGILFVRS
;
A
#
# COMPACT_ATOMS: atom_id res chain seq x y z
N MET A 1 -8.57 -16.78 -6.79
CA MET A 1 -7.29 -16.52 -6.07
C MET A 1 -7.38 -15.13 -5.45
N ALA A 2 -7.26 -14.97 -4.12
CA ALA A 2 -7.60 -13.73 -3.41
C ALA A 2 -6.81 -12.45 -3.82
N ASN A 3 -5.70 -12.59 -4.54
CA ASN A 3 -4.77 -11.49 -4.84
C ASN A 3 -4.78 -11.05 -6.32
N ILE A 4 -5.78 -11.37 -7.14
CA ILE A 4 -5.80 -10.95 -8.55
C ILE A 4 -6.71 -9.72 -8.80
N ASP A 5 -7.67 -9.49 -7.91
CA ASP A 5 -8.75 -8.52 -8.14
C ASP A 5 -8.51 -7.13 -7.52
N VAL A 6 -7.31 -6.87 -6.99
CA VAL A 6 -6.98 -5.57 -6.42
C VAL A 6 -6.41 -4.63 -7.49
N ARG A 7 -6.91 -3.40 -7.50
CA ARG A 7 -6.43 -2.27 -8.27
C ARG A 7 -5.94 -1.21 -7.30
N LEU A 8 -4.68 -0.85 -7.43
CA LEU A 8 -4.05 0.24 -6.67
C LEU A 8 -3.53 1.29 -7.65
N SER A 9 -3.87 2.55 -7.43
CA SER A 9 -3.16 3.68 -8.02
C SER A 9 -2.62 4.59 -6.93
N LEU A 10 -1.32 4.84 -6.99
CA LEU A 10 -0.56 5.74 -6.14
C LEU A 10 -0.24 7.00 -6.95
N HIS A 11 -0.39 8.18 -6.37
CA HIS A 11 -0.26 9.46 -7.05
C HIS A 11 0.62 10.41 -6.25
N ALA A 12 1.49 11.11 -6.97
CA ALA A 12 2.50 11.97 -6.38
C ALA A 12 1.89 13.24 -5.78
N ASP A 13 0.79 13.71 -6.36
CA ASP A 13 0.13 14.94 -5.92
C ASP A 13 -1.22 14.63 -5.28
N ASN A 14 -1.79 15.63 -4.61
CA ASN A 14 -3.14 15.58 -4.07
C ASN A 14 -4.22 15.41 -5.16
N ASN A 15 -5.38 14.94 -4.73
CA ASN A 15 -6.59 14.74 -5.54
C ASN A 15 -6.40 13.76 -6.72
N LEU A 16 -5.54 12.74 -6.55
CA LEU A 16 -5.26 11.70 -7.55
C LEU A 16 -4.59 12.25 -8.83
N ASN A 17 -3.67 13.21 -8.68
CA ASN A 17 -2.97 13.89 -9.77
C ASN A 17 -1.47 13.61 -9.80
N GLY A 18 -0.81 14.15 -10.83
CA GLY A 18 0.62 14.07 -10.98
C GLY A 18 1.10 12.72 -11.49
N ARG A 19 2.37 12.42 -11.19
CA ARG A 19 2.99 11.15 -11.55
C ARG A 19 2.32 10.01 -10.79
N ARG A 20 2.04 8.89 -11.46
CA ARG A 20 1.33 7.77 -10.86
C ARG A 20 1.97 6.42 -11.09
N ILE A 21 1.80 5.52 -10.13
CA ILE A 21 2.10 4.10 -10.23
C ILE A 21 0.79 3.32 -10.15
N VAL A 22 0.61 2.33 -11.02
CA VAL A 22 -0.62 1.53 -11.06
C VAL A 22 -0.29 0.05 -10.98
N PHE A 23 -0.96 -0.63 -10.05
CA PHE A 23 -0.92 -2.08 -9.92
C PHE A 23 -2.31 -2.67 -10.15
N ARG A 24 -2.37 -3.73 -10.96
CA ARG A 24 -3.60 -4.48 -11.27
C ARG A 24 -3.53 -5.90 -10.73
N ARG A 25 -3.04 -6.03 -9.50
CA ARG A 25 -3.05 -7.26 -8.71
C ARG A 25 -3.00 -6.90 -7.23
N GLY A 26 -3.58 -7.76 -6.41
CA GLY A 26 -3.39 -7.78 -4.97
C GLY A 26 -2.13 -8.52 -4.57
N GLY A 27 -1.82 -8.49 -3.29
CA GLY A 27 -0.64 -9.18 -2.77
C GLY A 27 0.63 -8.61 -3.36
N ILE A 28 0.93 -7.34 -3.07
CA ILE A 28 2.19 -6.69 -3.42
C ILE A 28 2.84 -6.17 -2.14
N ALA A 29 4.15 -6.34 -2.02
CA ALA A 29 4.96 -5.70 -1.00
C ALA A 29 6.10 -4.96 -1.72
N ILE A 30 6.12 -3.64 -1.60
CA ILE A 30 7.18 -2.79 -2.14
C ILE A 30 8.04 -2.39 -0.96
N ARG A 31 9.26 -2.94 -0.89
CA ARG A 31 10.17 -2.71 0.23
C ARG A 31 10.75 -1.30 0.24
N ASP A 32 10.88 -0.72 -0.94
CA ASP A 32 11.56 0.53 -1.19
C ASP A 32 10.98 1.13 -2.48
N PHE A 33 10.41 2.33 -2.37
CA PHE A 33 9.82 3.03 -3.52
C PHE A 33 10.87 3.62 -4.47
N ASP A 34 12.15 3.66 -4.12
CA ASP A 34 13.21 4.04 -5.06
C ASP A 34 13.29 3.09 -6.26
N ALA A 35 12.81 1.84 -6.12
CA ALA A 35 12.61 0.92 -7.23
C ALA A 35 11.71 1.50 -8.35
N PHE A 36 10.90 2.51 -8.03
CA PHE A 36 10.05 3.25 -8.95
C PHE A 36 10.37 4.76 -8.99
N ARG A 37 11.48 5.18 -8.37
CA ARG A 37 11.86 6.58 -8.13
C ARG A 37 10.75 7.38 -7.44
N PHE A 38 9.96 6.75 -6.57
CA PHE A 38 8.71 7.26 -5.96
C PHE A 38 8.78 7.38 -4.43
N ASN A 39 10.00 7.30 -3.88
CA ASN A 39 10.23 7.47 -2.45
C ASN A 39 9.82 8.86 -2.00
N ASP A 40 9.06 8.95 -0.90
CA ASP A 40 8.67 10.21 -0.27
C ASP A 40 7.92 11.14 -1.23
N GLN A 41 7.08 10.57 -2.08
CA GLN A 41 6.25 11.32 -3.03
C GLN A 41 4.77 10.98 -2.96
N LEU A 42 4.36 9.95 -2.20
CA LEU A 42 2.96 9.57 -2.19
C LEU A 42 2.13 10.62 -1.44
N SER A 43 1.19 11.26 -2.13
CA SER A 43 0.25 12.22 -1.53
C SER A 43 -1.22 11.82 -1.67
N SER A 44 -1.58 10.99 -2.66
CA SER A 44 -2.94 10.48 -2.78
C SER A 44 -3.02 9.09 -3.42
N PHE A 45 -4.10 8.34 -3.16
CA PHE A 45 -4.25 7.01 -3.72
C PHE A 45 -5.70 6.55 -3.88
N ARG A 46 -5.88 5.53 -4.73
CA ARG A 46 -7.11 4.75 -4.84
C ARG A 46 -6.80 3.27 -4.73
N LEU A 47 -7.41 2.63 -3.74
CA LEU A 47 -7.32 1.20 -3.46
C LEU A 47 -8.68 0.56 -3.68
N ARG A 48 -8.75 -0.48 -4.51
CA ARG A 48 -10.00 -1.19 -4.78
C ARG A 48 -9.78 -2.69 -4.91
N ASN A 49 -10.62 -3.50 -4.32
CA ASN A 49 -10.89 -4.86 -4.77
C ASN A 49 -12.18 -4.83 -5.59
N VAL A 50 -12.13 -5.35 -6.83
CA VAL A 50 -13.26 -5.27 -7.77
C VAL A 50 -14.28 -6.39 -7.60
N VAL A 51 -13.94 -7.45 -6.86
CA VAL A 51 -14.83 -8.58 -6.56
C VAL A 51 -15.56 -8.35 -5.25
N ASN A 52 -14.83 -8.00 -4.18
CA ASN A 52 -15.41 -7.70 -2.87
C ASN A 52 -14.78 -6.43 -2.29
N SER A 53 -15.58 -5.38 -2.15
CA SER A 53 -15.13 -4.07 -1.68
C SER A 53 -14.55 -4.07 -0.26
N ASN A 54 -14.84 -5.09 0.54
CA ASN A 54 -14.31 -5.20 1.91
C ASN A 54 -12.97 -5.96 1.98
N ASP A 55 -12.62 -6.71 0.93
CA ASP A 55 -11.49 -7.65 0.91
C ASP A 55 -10.22 -7.02 0.35
N VAL A 56 -9.72 -5.99 1.03
CA VAL A 56 -8.39 -5.46 0.77
C VAL A 56 -7.84 -4.80 2.01
N THR A 57 -6.53 -4.89 2.21
CA THR A 57 -5.82 -4.12 3.24
C THR A 57 -4.53 -3.58 2.65
N MET A 58 -4.29 -2.29 2.87
CA MET A 58 -3.03 -1.63 2.56
C MET A 58 -2.42 -1.11 3.85
N ILE A 59 -1.10 -1.28 3.98
CA ILE A 59 -0.29 -0.74 5.06
C ILE A 59 0.79 0.11 4.39
N LEU A 60 0.81 1.40 4.69
CA LEU A 60 1.86 2.34 4.29
C LEU A 60 2.84 2.52 5.43
N PHE A 61 4.12 2.68 5.08
CA PHE A 61 5.23 2.82 6.01
C PHE A 61 6.06 4.04 5.60
N ALA A 62 6.38 4.88 6.58
CA ALA A 62 7.14 6.11 6.37
C ALA A 62 8.63 5.87 6.11
N ASP A 63 9.11 4.65 6.37
CA ASP A 63 10.49 4.26 6.07
C ASP A 63 10.53 3.02 5.17
N ASN A 64 11.67 2.85 4.50
CA ASN A 64 12.00 1.63 3.79
C ASN A 64 11.97 0.40 4.70
N ASN A 65 11.83 -0.77 4.09
CA ASN A 65 11.82 -2.07 4.78
C ASN A 65 10.65 -2.26 5.76
N PHE A 66 9.50 -1.64 5.49
CA PHE A 66 8.29 -1.74 6.28
C PHE A 66 8.49 -1.25 7.72
N ARG A 67 9.03 -0.03 7.87
CA ARG A 67 9.40 0.59 9.16
C ARG A 67 8.76 1.97 9.30
N GLY A 68 9.01 2.61 10.44
CA GLY A 68 8.58 3.99 10.69
C GLY A 68 7.09 4.12 11.01
N ALA A 69 6.61 5.36 10.93
CA ALA A 69 5.20 5.68 11.09
C ALA A 69 4.36 4.89 10.08
N THR A 70 3.19 4.44 10.50
CA THR A 70 2.37 3.49 9.73
C THR A 70 0.94 3.97 9.58
N ARG A 71 0.38 3.84 8.37
CA ARG A 71 -1.05 4.07 8.09
C ARG A 71 -1.67 2.79 7.53
N VAL A 72 -2.86 2.43 8.04
CA VAL A 72 -3.56 1.19 7.66
C VAL A 72 -4.91 1.55 7.06
N TYR A 73 -5.16 1.05 5.85
CA TYR A 73 -6.41 1.23 5.13
C TYR A 73 -7.04 -0.12 4.83
N ARG A 74 -8.35 -0.24 5.04
CA ARG A 74 -9.09 -1.49 4.86
C ARG A 74 -10.32 -1.27 4.00
N GLY A 75 -10.58 -2.21 3.10
CA GLY A 75 -11.64 -2.08 2.10
C GLY A 75 -11.28 -1.08 1.01
N ASN A 76 -12.21 -0.88 0.08
CA ASN A 76 -12.07 0.10 -0.98
C ASN A 76 -11.93 1.49 -0.38
N THR A 77 -10.89 2.21 -0.76
CA THR A 77 -10.57 3.51 -0.20
C THR A 77 -10.08 4.44 -1.29
N VAL A 78 -10.53 5.70 -1.23
CA VAL A 78 -9.98 6.80 -1.99
C VAL A 78 -9.49 7.82 -0.98
N VAL A 79 -8.20 8.14 -1.02
CA VAL A 79 -7.60 9.20 -0.22
C VAL A 79 -7.13 10.26 -1.19
N ASN A 80 -7.71 11.45 -1.09
CA ASN A 80 -7.35 12.59 -1.94
C ASN A 80 -6.16 13.38 -1.38
N ASP A 81 -5.87 13.25 -0.09
CA ASP A 81 -4.78 13.94 0.59
C ASP A 81 -4.38 13.08 1.80
N LEU A 82 -3.11 12.71 1.93
CA LEU A 82 -2.57 11.95 3.06
C LEU A 82 -2.26 12.83 4.28
N GLY A 83 -2.43 14.15 4.17
CA GLY A 83 -2.29 15.11 5.25
C GLY A 83 -0.87 15.11 5.82
N ASP A 84 -0.74 14.81 7.10
CA ASP A 84 0.55 14.70 7.80
C ASP A 84 1.43 13.53 7.29
N PHE A 85 0.86 12.65 6.45
CA PHE A 85 1.58 11.54 5.83
C PHE A 85 1.90 11.78 4.33
N ASN A 86 1.60 12.96 3.79
CA ASN A 86 2.01 13.34 2.43
C ASN A 86 3.53 13.27 2.29
N ASP A 87 4.00 12.73 1.18
CA ASP A 87 5.42 12.66 0.84
C ASP A 87 6.27 11.95 1.91
N GLN A 88 5.65 11.10 2.74
CA GLN A 88 6.36 10.33 3.77
C GLN A 88 6.50 8.86 3.40
N ALA A 89 5.63 8.32 2.54
CA ALA A 89 5.61 6.88 2.32
C ALA A 89 6.87 6.45 1.53
N SER A 90 7.62 5.51 2.09
CA SER A 90 8.81 4.90 1.46
C SER A 90 8.64 3.40 1.16
N SER A 91 7.70 2.73 1.85
CA SER A 91 7.37 1.32 1.55
C SER A 91 5.89 0.99 1.79
N LEU A 92 5.40 -0.10 1.16
CA LEU A 92 4.00 -0.53 1.31
C LEU A 92 3.81 -2.04 1.28
N ILE A 93 2.71 -2.49 1.89
CA ILE A 93 2.17 -3.85 1.74
C ILE A 93 0.68 -3.76 1.41
N VAL A 94 0.26 -4.43 0.33
CA VAL A 94 -1.14 -4.57 -0.08
C VAL A 94 -1.51 -6.05 -0.14
N VAL A 95 -2.61 -6.41 0.50
CA VAL A 95 -3.13 -7.77 0.56
C VAL A 95 -4.58 -7.77 0.06
N GLY A 96 -4.94 -8.68 -0.84
CA GLY A 96 -6.29 -8.83 -1.40
C GLY A 96 -7.29 -9.52 -0.47
N ARG A 97 -7.15 -9.31 0.84
CA ARG A 97 -8.11 -9.73 1.87
C ARG A 97 -8.07 -8.75 3.02
N ARG A 98 -9.13 -8.74 3.83
CA ARG A 98 -9.17 -7.94 5.05
C ARG A 98 -8.27 -8.55 6.12
N LEU A 99 -7.26 -7.81 6.58
CA LEU A 99 -6.43 -8.20 7.72
C LEU A 99 -7.01 -7.65 9.03
N ASN A 100 -7.02 -8.48 10.07
CA ASN A 100 -7.36 -8.04 11.42
C ASN A 100 -6.17 -7.34 12.11
N ASP A 101 -6.41 -6.72 13.26
CA ASP A 101 -5.37 -5.93 13.95
C ASP A 101 -4.18 -6.78 14.39
N ASN A 102 -4.41 -8.02 14.84
CA ASN A 102 -3.31 -8.94 15.20
C ASN A 102 -2.42 -9.28 14.00
N GLN A 103 -3.02 -9.48 12.82
CA GLN A 103 -2.28 -9.74 11.58
C GLN A 103 -1.47 -8.51 11.15
N VAL A 104 -2.05 -7.32 11.25
CA VAL A 104 -1.34 -6.05 10.97
C VAL A 104 -0.20 -5.83 11.94
N ALA A 105 -0.43 -5.98 13.24
CA ALA A 105 0.59 -5.86 14.28
C ALA A 105 1.74 -6.87 14.08
N ARG A 106 1.43 -8.10 13.65
CA ARG A 106 2.44 -9.08 13.29
C ARG A 106 3.28 -8.64 12.10
N ILE A 107 2.67 -8.06 11.06
CA ILE A 107 3.42 -7.55 9.90
C ILE A 107 4.34 -6.40 10.32
N ILE A 108 3.84 -5.43 11.09
CA ILE A 108 4.61 -4.28 11.56
C ILE A 108 5.79 -4.72 12.44
N SER A 109 5.57 -5.63 13.39
CA SER A 109 6.62 -6.12 14.29
C SER A 109 7.66 -6.98 13.57
N THR A 110 7.24 -7.88 12.68
CA THR A 110 8.16 -8.80 11.99
C THR A 110 8.78 -8.21 10.72
N ARG A 111 8.20 -7.13 10.18
CA ARG A 111 8.57 -6.51 8.90
C ARG A 111 8.54 -7.51 7.74
N ARG A 112 7.65 -8.51 7.83
CA ARG A 112 7.51 -9.57 6.83
C ARG A 112 6.11 -9.53 6.24
N PRO A 113 5.97 -9.37 4.91
CA PRO A 113 4.68 -9.48 4.27
C PRO A 113 4.15 -10.92 4.35
N PRO A 114 2.82 -11.11 4.27
CA PRO A 114 2.23 -12.43 4.15
C PRO A 114 2.75 -13.23 2.95
N LEU A 115 2.60 -14.56 3.01
CA LEU A 115 2.94 -15.46 1.90
C LEU A 115 2.02 -15.24 0.69
N GLY A 116 2.49 -15.64 -0.50
CA GLY A 116 1.72 -15.50 -1.75
C GLY A 116 1.59 -14.06 -2.23
N ILE A 117 2.54 -13.21 -1.83
CA ILE A 117 2.63 -11.79 -2.18
C ILE A 117 3.86 -11.58 -3.06
N LEU A 118 3.70 -10.80 -4.14
CA LEU A 118 4.81 -10.36 -4.97
C LEU A 118 5.65 -9.39 -4.18
N PHE A 119 6.93 -9.73 -4.05
CA PHE A 119 7.89 -8.93 -3.34
C PHE A 119 8.71 -8.12 -4.34
N VAL A 120 8.57 -6.80 -4.34
CA VAL A 120 9.39 -5.88 -5.15
C VAL A 120 10.56 -5.40 -4.31
N ARG A 121 11.76 -5.52 -4.88
CA ARG A 121 13.04 -5.10 -4.29
C ARG A 121 13.70 -4.12 -5.27
N SER A 122 14.28 -3.05 -4.76
CA SER A 122 15.33 -2.28 -5.46
C SER A 122 16.61 -3.10 -5.52
#